data_AF-A0A3D0FPD6-F1
#
_entry.id   AF-A0A3D0FPD6-F1
#
_cell.length_a   1.000
_cell.length_b   1.000
_cell.length_c   1.000
_cell.angle_alpha   90.00
_cell.angle_beta   90.00
_cell.angle_gamma   90.00
#
_symmetry.space_group_name_H-M   'P 1'
#
loop_
_entity.id
_entity.type
_entity.pdbx_description
1 polymer ?
#
loop_
_entity_poly.entity_id
_entity_poly.type
_entity_poly.pdbx_seq_one_letter_code
_entity_poly.pdbx_strand_id
1 'polypeptide(L)'
;NDDVELLIREVAKADIVICATDNNRSRFNINRCVVSTRTPCIYGRAITRAEGGDVFIYRPGGACYCCLLGNNWFNAAMEEITNEQSARNDGRIAAYTSAEDADAMVQVGLSADIEPMCNMMVKLALTELSRGAQSGITSLEKEYVYPYYMWANRRERNYANWGSFDNEDQMPTIMRWYGVDVPRDEHCAQCGEKVTLDHGESFINAFGQQAAQVNVNTTIDLDNL
;
A
#
# COMPACT_ATOMS: atom_id res chain seq x y z
N ASN A 1 7.28 2.03 -16.09
CA ASN A 1 6.39 0.91 -15.67
C ASN A 1 5.47 0.48 -16.80
N ASP A 2 5.92 0.63 -18.05
CA ASP A 2 5.04 0.60 -19.23
C ASP A 2 5.04 -0.77 -19.91
N ASP A 3 6.09 -1.58 -19.67
CA ASP A 3 6.14 -3.00 -20.05
C ASP A 3 5.68 -3.88 -18.89
N VAL A 4 4.36 -4.07 -18.78
CA VAL A 4 3.75 -4.88 -17.73
C VAL A 4 4.02 -6.37 -17.97
N GLU A 5 4.16 -6.83 -19.21
CA GLU A 5 4.45 -8.23 -19.51
C GLU A 5 5.83 -8.65 -19.00
N LEU A 6 6.84 -7.81 -19.24
CA LEU A 6 8.18 -8.03 -18.68
C LEU A 6 8.12 -8.06 -17.15
N LEU A 7 7.41 -7.12 -16.52
CA LEU A 7 7.26 -7.06 -15.07
C LEU A 7 6.64 -8.36 -14.51
N ILE A 8 5.57 -8.87 -15.12
CA ILE A 8 4.94 -10.14 -14.72
C ILE A 8 5.95 -11.29 -14.81
N ARG A 9 6.71 -11.37 -15.91
CA ARG A 9 7.70 -12.44 -16.13
C ARG A 9 8.82 -12.42 -15.09
N GLU A 10 9.29 -11.24 -14.68
CA GLU A 10 10.32 -11.14 -13.65
C GLU A 10 9.76 -11.42 -12.25
N VAL A 11 8.56 -10.92 -11.94
CA VAL A 11 7.87 -11.20 -10.66
C VAL A 11 7.62 -12.70 -10.48
N ALA A 12 7.28 -13.42 -11.56
CA ALA A 12 7.05 -14.87 -11.52
C ALA A 12 8.31 -15.70 -11.21
N LYS A 13 9.51 -15.14 -11.39
CA LYS A 13 10.79 -15.82 -11.09
C LYS A 13 11.26 -15.61 -9.66
N ALA A 14 10.69 -14.64 -8.95
CA ALA A 14 11.14 -14.25 -7.62
C ALA A 14 10.42 -15.04 -6.52
N ASP A 15 11.16 -15.40 -5.46
CA ASP A 15 10.56 -15.97 -4.24
C ASP A 15 9.81 -14.90 -3.43
N ILE A 16 10.26 -13.64 -3.51
CA ILE A 16 9.64 -12.48 -2.87
C ILE A 16 9.93 -11.21 -3.68
N VAL A 17 8.97 -10.29 -3.70
CA VAL A 17 9.12 -8.96 -4.29
C VAL A 17 9.22 -7.90 -3.19
N ILE A 18 10.16 -6.97 -3.34
CA ILE A 18 10.29 -5.80 -2.47
C ILE A 18 9.89 -4.56 -3.28
N CYS A 19 8.74 -3.99 -2.97
CA CYS A 19 8.19 -2.79 -3.59
C CYS A 19 8.57 -1.55 -2.76
N ALA A 20 9.69 -0.93 -3.12
CA ALA A 20 10.19 0.32 -2.51
C ALA A 20 10.04 1.53 -3.46
N THR A 21 8.98 1.57 -4.26
CA THR A 21 8.76 2.65 -5.24
C THR A 21 8.05 3.84 -4.62
N ASP A 22 8.27 5.02 -5.17
CA ASP A 22 7.77 6.31 -4.70
C ASP A 22 6.38 6.71 -5.24
N ASN A 23 5.79 5.95 -6.16
CA ASN A 23 4.50 6.31 -6.79
C ASN A 23 3.48 5.17 -6.82
N ASN A 24 2.20 5.54 -6.83
CA ASN A 24 1.10 4.58 -6.81
C ASN A 24 0.98 3.78 -8.10
N ARG A 25 1.34 4.36 -9.26
CA ARG A 25 1.28 3.66 -10.54
C ARG A 25 2.16 2.41 -10.55
N SER A 26 3.41 2.48 -10.07
CA SER A 26 4.26 1.28 -9.90
C SER A 26 3.65 0.32 -8.89
N ARG A 27 3.18 0.80 -7.74
CA ARG A 27 2.63 -0.08 -6.69
C ARG A 27 1.41 -0.86 -7.17
N PHE A 28 0.49 -0.23 -7.92
CA PHE A 28 -0.65 -0.93 -8.52
C PHE A 28 -0.23 -1.93 -9.60
N ASN A 29 0.73 -1.57 -10.46
CA ASN A 29 1.25 -2.50 -11.46
C ASN A 29 1.94 -3.71 -10.81
N ILE A 30 2.77 -3.48 -9.79
CA ILE A 30 3.40 -4.55 -8.98
C ILE A 30 2.32 -5.40 -8.31
N ASN A 31 1.33 -4.78 -7.67
CA ASN A 31 0.21 -5.47 -7.02
C ASN A 31 -0.52 -6.41 -7.99
N ARG A 32 -0.83 -5.94 -9.21
CA ARG A 32 -1.42 -6.77 -10.25
C ARG A 32 -0.55 -7.97 -10.59
N CYS A 33 0.75 -7.77 -10.73
CA CYS A 33 1.70 -8.84 -11.04
C CYS A 33 1.74 -9.88 -9.91
N VAL A 34 2.01 -9.44 -8.67
CA VAL A 34 2.21 -10.34 -7.52
C VAL A 34 0.94 -11.09 -7.13
N VAL A 35 -0.24 -10.48 -7.31
CA VAL A 35 -1.53 -11.17 -7.13
C VAL A 35 -1.71 -12.25 -8.19
N SER A 36 -1.37 -11.96 -9.45
CA SER A 36 -1.54 -12.90 -10.57
C SER A 36 -0.57 -14.09 -10.47
N THR A 37 0.68 -13.83 -10.10
CA THR A 37 1.72 -14.87 -9.97
C THR A 37 1.70 -15.55 -8.60
N ARG A 38 0.89 -15.05 -7.67
CA ARG A 38 0.86 -15.50 -6.26
C ARG A 38 2.24 -15.40 -5.60
N THR A 39 3.01 -14.37 -5.94
CA THR A 39 4.32 -14.10 -5.34
C THR A 39 4.15 -13.23 -4.09
N PRO A 40 4.73 -13.57 -2.93
CA PRO A 40 4.75 -12.67 -1.76
C PRO A 40 5.38 -11.32 -2.10
N CYS A 41 4.84 -10.23 -1.54
CA CYS A 41 5.34 -8.88 -1.82
C CYS A 41 5.32 -7.99 -0.58
N ILE A 42 6.43 -7.31 -0.32
CA ILE A 42 6.56 -6.34 0.77
C ILE A 42 6.58 -4.94 0.19
N TYR A 43 5.69 -4.08 0.64
CA TYR A 43 5.56 -2.69 0.25
C TYR A 43 6.11 -1.82 1.37
N GLY A 44 7.09 -0.97 1.04
CA GLY A 44 7.56 0.08 1.93
C GLY A 44 7.03 1.42 1.46
N ARG A 45 6.47 2.21 2.38
CA ARG A 45 5.98 3.54 2.08
C ARG A 45 6.43 4.52 3.16
N ALA A 46 7.02 5.62 2.72
CA ALA A 46 7.23 6.77 3.56
C ALA A 46 6.03 7.71 3.43
N ILE A 47 5.70 8.35 4.54
CA ILE A 47 4.78 9.49 4.59
C ILE A 47 5.58 10.77 4.30
N THR A 48 4.93 11.84 3.85
CA THR A 48 5.59 13.11 3.47
C THR A 48 6.67 13.56 4.49
N ARG A 49 7.88 13.86 3.98
CA ARG A 49 9.10 14.18 4.75
C ARG A 49 9.63 13.05 5.65
N ALA A 50 9.25 11.80 5.37
CA ALA A 50 9.46 10.64 6.23
C ALA A 50 9.15 10.90 7.71
N GLU A 51 8.11 11.68 8.03
CA GLU A 51 7.72 11.83 9.46
C GLU A 51 7.20 10.53 10.08
N GLY A 52 6.93 9.55 9.22
CA GLY A 52 6.61 8.18 9.52
C GLY A 52 6.54 7.39 8.22
N GLY A 53 6.02 6.19 8.32
CA GLY A 53 5.84 5.30 7.20
C GLY A 53 5.16 4.01 7.60
N ASP A 54 5.01 3.13 6.64
CA ASP A 54 4.42 1.83 6.85
C ASP A 54 5.09 0.76 5.99
N VAL A 55 4.96 -0.48 6.47
CA VAL A 55 5.37 -1.67 5.75
C VAL A 55 4.19 -2.64 5.71
N PHE A 56 3.81 -3.01 4.49
CA PHE A 56 2.72 -3.94 4.23
C PHE A 56 3.24 -5.19 3.53
N ILE A 57 2.79 -6.36 3.95
CA ILE A 57 3.12 -7.63 3.32
C ILE A 57 1.87 -8.28 2.71
N TYR A 58 1.90 -8.43 1.40
CA TYR A 58 1.00 -9.32 0.67
C TYR A 58 1.50 -10.75 0.81
N ARG A 59 0.64 -11.61 1.37
CA ARG A 59 0.78 -13.08 1.32
C ARG A 59 -0.33 -13.65 0.42
N PRO A 60 -0.04 -14.60 -0.48
CA PRO A 60 -1.05 -15.14 -1.40
C PRO A 60 -2.30 -15.66 -0.67
N GLY A 61 -3.47 -15.19 -1.10
CA GLY A 61 -4.76 -15.48 -0.45
C GLY A 61 -5.18 -14.51 0.65
N GLY A 62 -4.26 -13.65 1.12
CA GLY A 62 -4.56 -12.55 2.05
C GLY A 62 -4.99 -11.25 1.35
N ALA A 63 -5.11 -10.18 2.13
CA ALA A 63 -5.36 -8.84 1.62
C ALA A 63 -4.26 -8.41 0.64
N CYS A 64 -4.64 -7.82 -0.50
CA CYS A 64 -3.68 -7.22 -1.43
C CYS A 64 -3.53 -5.71 -1.19
N TYR A 65 -2.66 -5.05 -1.95
CA TYR A 65 -2.44 -3.60 -1.81
C TYR A 65 -3.74 -2.78 -2.04
N CYS A 66 -4.62 -3.22 -2.93
CA CYS A 66 -5.92 -2.58 -3.12
C CYS A 66 -6.84 -2.74 -1.89
N CYS A 67 -6.81 -3.89 -1.20
CA CYS A 67 -7.53 -4.06 0.06
C CYS A 67 -7.01 -3.08 1.11
N LEU A 68 -5.68 -2.93 1.25
CA LEU A 68 -5.08 -1.98 2.17
C LEU A 68 -5.60 -0.55 1.93
N LEU A 69 -5.57 -0.08 0.68
CA LEU A 69 -6.02 1.28 0.34
C LEU A 69 -7.54 1.47 0.44
N GLY A 70 -8.32 0.42 0.21
CA GLY A 70 -9.79 0.46 0.30
C GLY A 70 -10.34 0.45 1.73
N ASN A 71 -9.49 0.29 2.75
CA ASN A 71 -9.93 0.39 4.14
C ASN A 71 -10.16 1.86 4.53
N ASN A 72 -11.32 2.15 5.14
CA ASN A 72 -11.74 3.50 5.55
C ASN A 72 -10.77 4.23 6.50
N TRP A 73 -9.83 3.53 7.13
CA TRP A 73 -8.80 4.12 8.00
C TRP A 73 -7.53 4.53 7.26
N PHE A 74 -7.36 4.09 6.01
CA PHE A 74 -6.15 4.33 5.24
C PHE A 74 -6.32 5.53 4.30
N ASN A 75 -5.55 6.60 4.52
CA ASN A 75 -5.59 7.77 3.65
C ASN A 75 -4.43 7.76 2.65
N ALA A 76 -4.72 7.36 1.41
CA ALA A 76 -3.76 7.37 0.30
C ALA A 76 -3.18 8.77 -0.02
N ALA A 77 -3.79 9.85 0.49
CA ALA A 77 -3.30 11.21 0.31
C ALA A 77 -2.13 11.61 1.24
N MET A 78 -1.57 10.69 2.04
CA MET A 78 -0.49 10.98 3.00
C MET A 78 0.90 10.53 2.52
N GLU A 79 1.03 10.04 1.29
CA GLU A 79 2.30 9.49 0.78
C GLU A 79 3.42 10.53 0.61
N GLU A 80 4.67 10.05 0.68
CA GLU A 80 5.86 10.87 0.44
C GLU A 80 5.89 11.43 -0.98
N ILE A 81 6.36 12.68 -1.05
CA ILE A 81 6.56 13.42 -2.29
C ILE A 81 8.07 13.59 -2.44
N THR A 82 8.64 12.97 -3.47
CA THR A 82 10.09 13.00 -3.70
C THR A 82 10.51 14.06 -4.73
N ASN A 83 9.55 14.63 -5.49
CA ASN A 83 9.83 15.69 -6.46
C ASN A 83 8.62 16.60 -6.72
N GLU A 84 8.91 17.84 -7.13
CA GLU A 84 7.92 18.89 -7.40
C GLU A 84 6.93 18.51 -8.52
N GLN A 85 7.41 17.81 -9.55
CA GLN A 85 6.58 17.40 -10.68
C GLN A 85 5.47 16.42 -10.24
N SER A 86 5.79 15.45 -9.39
CA SER A 86 4.82 14.54 -8.78
C SER A 86 3.82 15.30 -7.90
N ALA A 87 4.28 16.26 -7.08
CA ALA A 87 3.38 17.05 -6.25
C ALA A 87 2.45 17.99 -7.02
N ARG A 88 2.89 18.53 -8.16
CA ARG A 88 2.05 19.31 -9.07
C ARG A 88 1.04 18.42 -9.79
N ASN A 89 1.46 17.24 -10.25
CA ASN A 89 0.58 16.26 -10.90
C ASN A 89 -0.50 15.73 -9.95
N ASP A 90 -0.17 15.54 -8.67
CA ASP A 90 -1.10 15.12 -7.62
C ASP A 90 -1.97 16.28 -7.07
N GLY A 91 -1.82 17.50 -7.61
CA GLY A 91 -2.61 18.67 -7.23
C GLY A 91 -2.30 19.25 -5.84
N ARG A 92 -1.24 18.78 -5.17
CA ARG A 92 -0.83 19.24 -3.83
C ARG A 92 -0.03 20.54 -3.87
N ILE A 93 0.66 20.83 -4.98
CA ILE A 93 1.28 22.13 -5.25
C ILE A 93 0.46 22.85 -6.32
N ALA A 94 -0.18 23.95 -5.95
CA ALA A 94 -0.92 24.77 -6.88
C ALA A 94 0.02 25.36 -7.94
N ALA A 95 -0.49 25.58 -9.16
CA ALA A 95 0.29 26.16 -10.27
C ALA A 95 0.95 27.50 -9.92
N TYR A 96 0.40 28.22 -8.95
CA TYR A 96 0.84 29.56 -8.52
C TYR A 96 1.73 29.53 -7.26
N THR A 97 2.02 28.35 -6.70
CA THR A 97 2.93 28.22 -5.56
C THR A 97 4.35 28.60 -5.99
N SER A 98 4.99 29.48 -5.22
CA SER A 98 6.37 29.94 -5.46
C SER A 98 7.35 28.75 -5.42
N ALA A 99 8.50 28.87 -6.10
CA ALA A 99 9.49 27.80 -6.11
C ALA A 99 10.03 27.48 -4.70
N GLU A 100 10.12 28.49 -3.83
CA GLU A 100 10.61 28.36 -2.45
C GLU A 100 9.57 27.63 -1.56
N ASP A 101 8.28 27.95 -1.72
CA ASP A 101 7.19 27.25 -1.03
C ASP A 101 6.98 25.84 -1.57
N ALA A 102 7.19 25.63 -2.87
CA ALA A 102 7.14 24.32 -3.50
C ALA A 102 8.29 23.42 -2.99
N ASP A 103 9.51 23.95 -2.88
CA ASP A 103 10.66 23.23 -2.32
C ASP A 103 10.46 22.89 -0.84
N ALA A 104 9.86 23.79 -0.06
CA ALA A 104 9.43 23.50 1.30
C ALA A 104 8.35 22.41 1.37
N MET A 105 7.52 22.23 0.35
CA MET A 105 6.56 21.13 0.26
C MET A 105 7.17 19.80 -0.21
N VAL A 106 8.30 19.85 -0.92
CA VAL A 106 9.00 18.70 -1.54
C VAL A 106 10.14 18.15 -0.68
N GLN A 107 10.49 18.80 0.43
CA GLN A 107 11.55 18.32 1.34
C GLN A 107 11.42 16.82 1.63
N VAL A 108 12.46 16.07 1.26
CA VAL A 108 12.56 14.62 1.48
C VAL A 108 12.88 14.32 2.93
N GLY A 109 12.47 13.13 3.39
CA GLY A 109 12.90 12.62 4.69
C GLY A 109 14.42 12.51 4.83
N LEU A 110 14.91 12.54 6.07
CA LEU A 110 16.30 12.16 6.32
C LEU A 110 16.47 10.66 6.10
N SER A 111 17.67 10.22 5.72
CA SER A 111 17.96 8.78 5.61
C SER A 111 17.65 8.04 6.92
N ALA A 112 17.96 8.68 8.06
CA ALA A 112 17.65 8.17 9.40
C ALA A 112 16.15 7.97 9.64
N ASP A 113 15.28 8.72 8.95
CA ASP A 113 13.83 8.61 9.05
C ASP A 113 13.27 7.49 8.16
N ILE A 114 13.99 7.11 7.09
CA ILE A 114 13.60 6.04 6.16
C ILE A 114 14.13 4.67 6.61
N GLU A 115 15.28 4.67 7.27
CA GLU A 115 16.00 3.48 7.73
C GLU A 115 15.15 2.51 8.58
N PRO A 116 14.22 2.96 9.45
CA PRO A 116 13.31 2.05 10.14
C PRO A 116 12.47 1.20 9.17
N MET A 117 11.89 1.81 8.13
CA MET A 117 11.10 1.07 7.13
C MET A 117 11.98 0.09 6.36
N CYS A 118 13.17 0.50 5.91
CA CYS A 118 14.12 -0.39 5.25
C CYS A 118 14.44 -1.62 6.12
N ASN A 119 14.75 -1.40 7.39
CA ASN A 119 15.04 -2.49 8.33
C ASN A 119 13.84 -3.42 8.53
N MET A 120 12.63 -2.88 8.65
CA MET A 120 11.42 -3.71 8.78
C MET A 120 11.17 -4.54 7.51
N MET A 121 11.33 -3.94 6.32
CA MET A 121 11.19 -4.66 5.05
C MET A 121 12.17 -5.83 4.94
N VAL A 122 13.44 -5.62 5.31
CA VAL A 122 14.46 -6.68 5.31
C VAL A 122 14.13 -7.78 6.32
N LYS A 123 13.71 -7.41 7.55
CA LYS A 123 13.32 -8.39 8.57
C LYS A 123 12.16 -9.26 8.12
N LEU A 124 11.10 -8.65 7.58
CA LEU A 124 9.96 -9.39 7.03
C LEU A 124 10.39 -10.27 5.87
N ALA A 125 11.24 -9.79 4.95
CA ALA A 125 11.72 -10.59 3.83
C ALA A 125 12.48 -11.84 4.31
N LEU A 126 13.40 -11.69 5.26
CA LEU A 126 14.13 -12.82 5.86
C LEU A 126 13.19 -13.79 6.57
N THR A 127 12.20 -13.28 7.32
CA THR A 127 11.20 -14.12 8.00
C THR A 127 10.33 -14.89 7.00
N GLU A 128 9.87 -14.28 5.90
CA GLU A 128 9.07 -14.98 4.89
C GLU A 128 9.87 -16.01 4.11
N LEU A 129 11.09 -15.67 3.69
CA LEU A 129 11.97 -16.62 2.98
C LEU A 129 12.38 -17.81 3.86
N SER A 130 12.41 -17.62 5.19
CA SER A 130 12.74 -18.67 6.15
C SER A 130 11.52 -19.37 6.74
N ARG A 131 10.29 -18.99 6.34
CA ARG A 131 9.07 -19.43 7.00
C ARG A 131 8.91 -20.94 6.93
N GLY A 132 8.72 -21.59 8.07
CA GLY A 132 8.58 -23.05 8.16
C GLY A 132 9.89 -23.83 8.07
N ALA A 133 11.03 -23.16 7.85
CA ALA A 133 12.35 -23.78 7.95
C ALA A 133 12.87 -23.68 9.40
N GLN A 134 13.71 -24.64 9.81
CA GLN A 134 14.49 -24.51 11.03
C GLN A 134 15.57 -23.45 10.83
N SER A 135 15.33 -22.24 11.36
CA SER A 135 16.24 -21.10 11.23
C SER A 135 16.49 -20.46 12.60
N GLY A 136 17.55 -19.65 12.70
CA GLY A 136 17.82 -18.86 13.91
C GLY A 136 16.79 -17.76 14.19
N ILE A 137 15.81 -17.56 13.30
CA ILE A 137 14.81 -16.48 13.38
C ILE A 137 13.37 -16.98 13.47
N THR A 138 13.13 -18.26 13.72
CA THR A 138 11.77 -18.84 13.81
C THR A 138 10.88 -18.15 14.85
N SER A 139 11.45 -17.54 15.89
CA SER A 139 10.66 -16.74 16.86
C SER A 139 9.94 -15.56 16.19
N LEU A 140 10.54 -14.95 15.16
CA LEU A 140 9.97 -13.81 14.45
C LEU A 140 8.69 -14.16 13.68
N GLU A 141 8.47 -15.42 13.33
CA GLU A 141 7.21 -15.84 12.70
C GLU A 141 6.00 -15.63 13.63
N LYS A 142 6.20 -15.69 14.95
CA LYS A 142 5.17 -15.46 15.97
C LYS A 142 5.00 -13.99 16.33
N GLU A 143 6.00 -13.17 16.05
CA GLU A 143 5.95 -11.72 16.25
C GLU A 143 5.34 -11.02 15.03
N TYR A 144 5.70 -11.46 13.83
CA TYR A 144 5.26 -10.85 12.56
C TYR A 144 3.97 -11.48 11.99
N VAL A 145 2.92 -11.48 12.80
CA VAL A 145 1.62 -12.09 12.47
C VAL A 145 0.72 -11.19 11.62
N TYR A 146 0.88 -9.87 11.71
CA TYR A 146 0.04 -8.91 11.00
C TYR A 146 0.53 -8.68 9.56
N PRO A 147 -0.36 -8.32 8.63
CA PRO A 147 0.02 -7.94 7.28
C PRO A 147 0.48 -6.47 7.16
N TYR A 148 0.19 -5.61 8.14
CA TYR A 148 0.50 -4.19 8.08
C TYR A 148 1.18 -3.70 9.36
N TYR A 149 2.20 -2.86 9.19
CA TYR A 149 2.96 -2.26 10.28
C TYR A 149 3.14 -0.76 10.04
N MET A 150 2.77 0.06 11.01
CA MET A 150 2.99 1.52 10.96
C MET A 150 4.11 1.96 11.91
N TRP A 151 4.79 3.04 11.52
CA TRP A 151 5.87 3.69 12.26
C TRP A 151 5.75 5.21 12.15
N ALA A 152 6.07 5.91 13.24
CA ALA A 152 6.17 7.37 13.27
C ALA A 152 7.54 7.77 13.83
N ASN A 153 8.26 8.67 13.14
CA ASN A 153 9.54 9.19 13.59
C ASN A 153 9.38 10.35 14.58
N ARG A 154 8.38 11.20 14.37
CA ARG A 154 8.17 12.44 15.14
C ARG A 154 6.71 12.73 15.42
N ARG A 155 6.47 13.47 16.50
CA ARG A 155 5.14 13.79 17.03
C ARG A 155 4.66 15.14 16.50
N GLU A 156 4.61 15.23 15.18
CA GLU A 156 4.24 16.43 14.44
C GLU A 156 3.16 16.09 13.40
N ARG A 157 2.40 17.10 12.95
CA ARG A 157 1.39 16.99 11.89
C ARG A 157 0.48 15.77 12.05
N ASN A 158 0.70 14.71 11.28
CA ASN A 158 -0.10 13.49 11.24
C ASN A 158 -0.11 12.71 12.57
N TYR A 159 0.88 12.96 13.42
CA TYR A 159 1.05 12.29 14.72
C TYR A 159 1.04 13.27 15.89
N ALA A 160 0.53 14.50 15.70
CA ALA A 160 0.52 15.52 16.75
C ALA A 160 -0.30 15.13 17.98
N ASN A 161 -1.31 14.27 17.81
CA ASN A 161 -2.17 13.74 18.88
C ASN A 161 -1.64 12.46 19.54
N TRP A 162 -0.44 12.01 19.19
CA TRP A 162 0.19 10.84 19.82
C TRP A 162 0.75 11.22 21.20
N GLY A 163 0.99 10.21 22.04
CA GLY A 163 1.60 10.37 23.36
C GLY A 163 3.09 10.66 23.27
N SER A 164 3.61 11.39 24.26
CA SER A 164 5.05 11.47 24.53
C SER A 164 5.55 10.17 25.18
N PHE A 165 6.87 10.04 25.38
CA PHE A 165 7.46 8.80 25.92
C PHE A 165 7.16 8.54 27.41
N ASP A 166 6.85 9.58 28.18
CA ASP A 166 6.26 9.46 29.51
C ASP A 166 4.87 8.80 29.47
N ASN A 167 4.14 8.97 28.36
CA ASN A 167 2.90 8.32 27.97
C ASN A 167 1.86 8.19 29.09
N GLU A 168 1.66 9.25 29.86
CA GLU A 168 0.67 9.29 30.95
C GLU A 168 -0.75 8.99 30.45
N ASP A 169 -1.03 9.41 29.21
CA ASP A 169 -2.33 9.25 28.54
C ASP A 169 -2.55 7.88 27.86
N GLN A 170 -1.57 6.97 27.93
CA GLN A 170 -1.60 5.63 27.29
C GLN A 170 -1.91 5.65 25.77
N MET A 171 -1.44 6.69 25.09
CA MET A 171 -1.61 6.86 23.66
C MET A 171 -0.52 6.12 22.86
N PRO A 172 -0.71 5.89 21.54
CA PRO A 172 0.40 5.50 20.67
C PRO A 172 1.54 6.51 20.76
N THR A 173 2.79 6.04 20.66
CA THR A 173 4.02 6.82 20.76
C THR A 173 4.88 6.61 19.52
N ILE A 174 5.83 7.51 19.30
CA ILE A 174 6.75 7.46 18.15
C ILE A 174 7.85 6.40 18.36
N MET A 175 8.63 6.14 17.32
CA MET A 175 9.78 5.22 17.34
C MET A 175 9.42 3.78 17.76
N ARG A 176 8.18 3.37 17.47
CA ARG A 176 7.64 2.05 17.77
C ARG A 176 6.82 1.54 16.60
N TRP A 177 6.92 0.22 16.35
CA TRP A 177 6.10 -0.47 15.35
C TRP A 177 4.75 -0.89 15.93
N TYR A 178 3.69 -0.62 15.18
CA TYR A 178 2.34 -1.06 15.48
C TYR A 178 1.83 -1.97 14.37
N GLY A 179 1.52 -3.21 14.70
CA GLY A 179 0.90 -4.16 13.78
C GLY A 179 -0.62 -3.97 13.73
N VAL A 180 -1.19 -4.01 12.53
CA VAL A 180 -2.64 -3.92 12.31
C VAL A 180 -3.06 -5.04 11.39
N ASP A 181 -4.16 -5.70 11.73
CA ASP A 181 -4.76 -6.67 10.84
C ASP A 181 -5.49 -5.97 9.68
N VAL A 182 -5.30 -6.49 8.48
CA VAL A 182 -5.90 -5.96 7.26
C VAL A 182 -6.65 -7.11 6.60
N PRO A 183 -7.98 -7.16 6.73
CA PRO A 183 -8.75 -8.26 6.17
C PRO A 183 -8.76 -8.18 4.64
N ARG A 184 -8.80 -9.35 3.99
CA ARG A 184 -9.04 -9.43 2.55
C ARG A 184 -10.49 -9.03 2.29
N ASP A 185 -10.67 -8.06 1.40
CA ASP A 185 -11.99 -7.72 0.89
C ASP A 185 -12.38 -8.66 -0.27
N GLU A 186 -13.52 -9.36 -0.12
CA GLU A 186 -14.07 -10.28 -1.11
C GLU A 186 -14.54 -9.56 -2.40
N HIS A 187 -14.84 -8.27 -2.32
CA HIS A 187 -15.26 -7.42 -3.43
C HIS A 187 -14.12 -6.57 -4.01
N CYS A 188 -12.88 -6.82 -3.55
CA CYS A 188 -11.71 -6.09 -4.03
C CYS A 188 -11.55 -6.24 -5.55
N ALA A 189 -11.41 -5.12 -6.26
CA ALA A 189 -11.29 -5.11 -7.72
C ALA A 189 -10.09 -5.92 -8.27
N GLN A 190 -9.09 -6.22 -7.43
CA GLN A 190 -7.87 -6.94 -7.84
C GLN A 190 -7.79 -8.38 -7.34
N CYS A 191 -8.23 -8.67 -6.11
CA CYS A 191 -8.14 -10.02 -5.52
C CYS A 191 -9.47 -10.60 -5.05
N GLY A 192 -10.57 -9.87 -5.21
CA GLY A 192 -11.93 -10.34 -4.94
C GLY A 192 -12.40 -11.36 -5.98
N GLU A 193 -13.37 -12.18 -5.60
CA GLU A 193 -13.98 -13.18 -6.50
C GLU A 193 -15.11 -12.59 -7.33
N LYS A 194 -15.71 -11.49 -6.85
CA LYS A 194 -16.78 -10.75 -7.51
C LYS A 194 -16.35 -9.30 -7.67
N VAL A 195 -16.21 -8.84 -8.91
CA VAL A 195 -15.96 -7.43 -9.20
C VAL A 195 -17.28 -6.69 -9.06
N THR A 196 -17.47 -5.97 -7.95
CA THR A 196 -18.56 -5.00 -7.86
C THR A 196 -18.09 -3.74 -8.55
N LEU A 197 -18.67 -3.42 -9.71
CA LEU A 197 -18.47 -2.12 -10.34
C LEU A 197 -19.17 -1.08 -9.45
N ASP A 198 -18.38 -0.24 -8.77
CA ASP A 198 -18.91 0.96 -8.13
C ASP A 198 -19.43 1.87 -9.24
N HIS A 199 -20.74 1.98 -9.36
CA HIS A 199 -21.34 2.86 -10.35
C HIS A 199 -21.06 4.34 -10.00
N GLY A 200 -20.60 4.68 -8.80
CA GLY A 200 -20.39 6.05 -8.39
C GLY A 200 -21.71 6.79 -8.21
N GLU A 201 -21.75 7.73 -7.26
CA GLU A 201 -22.97 8.49 -6.96
C GLU A 201 -23.50 9.28 -8.18
N SER A 202 -22.63 9.59 -9.14
CA SER A 202 -23.01 10.28 -10.39
C SER A 202 -23.83 9.41 -11.36
N PHE A 203 -23.59 8.10 -11.46
CA PHE A 203 -24.45 7.21 -12.28
C PHE A 203 -25.82 7.01 -11.66
N ILE A 204 -25.89 6.83 -10.34
CA ILE A 204 -27.16 6.61 -9.63
C ILE A 204 -28.06 7.83 -9.78
N ASN A 205 -27.48 9.03 -9.68
CA ASN A 205 -28.19 10.28 -9.89
C ASN A 205 -28.58 10.51 -11.36
N ALA A 206 -27.84 9.98 -12.33
CA ALA A 206 -28.13 10.15 -13.77
C ALA A 206 -29.12 9.12 -14.35
N PHE A 207 -29.14 7.88 -13.84
CA PHE A 207 -29.88 6.76 -14.46
C PHE A 207 -30.68 5.88 -13.47
N GLY A 208 -31.07 6.44 -12.32
CA GLY A 208 -31.80 5.75 -11.26
C GLY A 208 -32.91 4.79 -11.75
N GLN A 209 -32.97 3.61 -11.12
CA GLN A 209 -33.89 2.48 -11.34
C GLN A 209 -33.94 1.82 -12.74
N GLN A 210 -33.43 2.43 -13.81
CA GLN A 210 -33.41 1.80 -15.14
C GLN A 210 -32.17 0.90 -15.41
N ALA A 211 -31.10 1.02 -14.62
CA ALA A 211 -29.91 0.17 -14.78
C ALA A 211 -30.05 -1.25 -14.20
N ALA A 212 -31.08 -1.52 -13.39
CA ALA A 212 -31.24 -2.80 -12.69
C ALA A 212 -31.70 -3.98 -13.58
N GLN A 213 -31.75 -3.82 -14.91
CA GLN A 213 -32.20 -4.85 -15.84
C GLN A 213 -31.19 -5.21 -16.96
N VAL A 214 -29.90 -4.92 -16.81
CA VAL A 214 -28.91 -5.48 -17.74
C VAL A 214 -28.42 -6.83 -17.21
N ASN A 215 -29.09 -7.89 -17.66
CA ASN A 215 -28.73 -9.27 -17.37
C ASN A 215 -27.50 -9.65 -18.23
N VAL A 216 -26.29 -9.51 -17.69
CA VAL A 216 -25.04 -9.97 -18.33
C VAL A 216 -24.84 -11.48 -18.10
N ASN A 217 -25.77 -12.27 -18.61
CA ASN A 217 -25.52 -13.68 -18.94
C ASN A 217 -25.27 -13.76 -20.44
N THR A 218 -24.05 -13.44 -20.85
CA THR A 218 -23.53 -13.82 -22.18
C THR A 218 -22.34 -14.75 -21.98
N THR A 219 -22.65 -16.02 -21.74
CA THR A 219 -21.76 -17.12 -22.10
C THR A 219 -21.60 -17.05 -23.63
N ILE A 220 -20.41 -16.72 -24.09
CA ILE A 220 -20.07 -16.86 -25.51
C ILE A 220 -19.72 -18.34 -25.71
N ASP A 221 -20.60 -19.04 -26.42
CA ASP A 221 -20.42 -20.44 -26.82
C ASP A 221 -19.42 -20.49 -27.98
N LEU A 222 -18.26 -21.13 -27.77
CA LEU A 222 -17.14 -21.15 -28.72
C LEU A 222 -17.27 -22.25 -29.79
N ASP A 223 -18.37 -23.02 -29.80
CA ASP A 223 -18.58 -24.13 -30.73
C ASP A 223 -19.29 -23.75 -32.05
N ASN A 224 -19.42 -22.46 -32.37
CA ASN A 224 -19.95 -21.98 -33.66
C ASN A 224 -19.08 -20.90 -34.32
N LEU A 225 -17.81 -21.25 -34.59
CA LEU A 225 -16.96 -20.57 -35.58
C LEU A 225 -16.39 -21.57 -36.57
#